data_AF-Q14QM3-F1
#
_entry.id   AF-Q14QM3-F1
#
_cell.length_a   1.000
_cell.length_b   1.000
_cell.length_c   1.000
_cell.angle_alpha   90.00
_cell.angle_beta   90.00
_cell.angle_gamma   90.00
#
_symmetry.space_group_name_H-M   'P 1'
#
loop_
_entity.id
_entity.type
_entity.pdbx_description
1 polymer ?
#
loop_
_entity_poly.entity_id
_entity_poly.type
_entity_poly.pdbx_seq_one_letter_code
_entity_poly.pdbx_strand_id
1 'polypeptide(L)'
;MLMMKKVLIINKLDGKVFALVIDHNDNLYFTTNEAKFFSIQNLKMPILVDEHQLNELIYAFAVDQENNIYFGNHVYSSIKKELRNHVGLLDKTKLSIAIDTNNNIYYSTVLVGMYFLKNRTK
;
A
#
# COMPACT_ATOMS: atom_id res chain seq x y z
N MET A 1 -12.12 -23.71 17.17
CA MET A 1 -13.42 -23.30 16.59
C MET A 1 -13.12 -22.40 15.40
N LEU A 2 -13.51 -22.81 14.18
CA LEU A 2 -13.27 -22.02 12.97
C LEU A 2 -14.34 -20.93 12.89
N MET A 3 -13.97 -19.65 12.82
CA MET A 3 -14.95 -18.59 12.58
C MET A 3 -15.48 -18.66 11.14
N MET A 4 -16.80 -18.60 10.98
CA MET A 4 -17.42 -18.39 9.67
C MET A 4 -17.09 -16.99 9.15
N LYS A 5 -16.64 -16.91 7.91
CA LYS A 5 -16.44 -15.64 7.19
C LYS A 5 -17.68 -15.35 6.34
N LYS A 6 -18.15 -14.11 6.34
CA LYS A 6 -19.22 -13.63 5.46
C LYS A 6 -18.62 -12.73 4.38
N VAL A 7 -19.04 -12.91 3.14
CA VAL A 7 -18.70 -12.01 2.04
C VAL A 7 -19.63 -10.80 2.09
N LEU A 8 -19.06 -9.61 2.09
CA LEU A 8 -19.78 -8.33 2.03
C LEU A 8 -19.21 -7.53 0.85
N ILE A 9 -20.08 -6.90 0.07
CA ILE A 9 -19.67 -5.92 -0.94
C ILE A 9 -19.55 -4.58 -0.20
N ILE A 10 -18.34 -4.05 -0.11
CA ILE A 10 -18.07 -2.81 0.66
C ILE A 10 -18.37 -1.57 -0.20
N ASN A 11 -18.19 -1.63 -1.53
CA ASN A 11 -18.69 -0.62 -2.48
C ASN A 11 -18.62 -1.12 -3.94
N LYS A 12 -19.32 -0.46 -4.87
CA LYS A 12 -19.04 -0.49 -6.32
C LYS A 12 -18.13 0.70 -6.65
N LEU A 13 -16.86 0.42 -6.90
CA LEU A 13 -15.92 1.39 -7.46
C LEU A 13 -15.96 1.29 -8.98
N ASP A 14 -15.87 2.42 -9.68
CA ASP A 14 -15.79 2.44 -11.15
C ASP A 14 -14.41 1.97 -11.67
N GLY A 15 -13.39 1.97 -10.79
CA GLY A 15 -12.03 1.53 -11.09
C GLY A 15 -11.71 0.10 -10.64
N LYS A 16 -10.73 -0.51 -11.31
CA LYS A 16 -10.14 -1.80 -10.94
C LYS A 16 -9.11 -1.60 -9.82
N VAL A 17 -9.20 -2.44 -8.78
CA VAL A 17 -8.21 -2.50 -7.69
C VAL A 17 -7.26 -3.66 -7.97
N PHE A 18 -5.96 -3.38 -8.08
CA PHE A 18 -4.94 -4.40 -8.31
C PHE A 18 -4.29 -4.89 -7.01
N ALA A 19 -4.22 -4.04 -6.00
CA ALA A 19 -3.60 -4.35 -4.72
C ALA A 19 -4.25 -3.54 -3.59
N LEU A 20 -4.21 -4.11 -2.39
CA LEU A 20 -4.71 -3.52 -1.16
C LEU A 20 -3.85 -3.95 0.01
N VAL A 21 -3.91 -3.21 1.11
CA VAL A 21 -3.27 -3.55 2.39
C VAL A 21 -4.14 -3.11 3.55
N ILE A 22 -3.95 -3.74 4.70
CA ILE A 22 -4.59 -3.36 5.96
C ILE A 22 -3.49 -2.88 6.91
N ASP A 23 -3.67 -1.69 7.50
CA ASP A 23 -2.75 -1.18 8.53
C ASP A 23 -3.00 -1.82 9.90
N HIS A 24 -2.20 -1.50 10.90
CA HIS A 24 -2.33 -2.08 12.24
C HIS A 24 -3.56 -1.58 13.01
N ASN A 25 -4.33 -0.64 12.45
CA ASN A 25 -5.58 -0.11 13.00
C ASN A 25 -6.81 -0.62 12.22
N ASP A 26 -6.67 -1.71 11.47
CA ASP A 26 -7.71 -2.34 10.65
C ASP A 26 -8.29 -1.41 9.55
N ASN A 27 -7.55 -0.38 9.14
CA ASN A 27 -7.92 0.45 8.01
C ASN A 27 -7.39 -0.17 6.72
N LEU A 28 -8.26 -0.30 5.72
CA LEU A 28 -7.91 -0.83 4.42
C LEU A 28 -7.49 0.30 3.48
N TYR A 29 -6.42 0.09 2.72
CA TYR A 29 -5.84 1.04 1.78
C TYR A 29 -5.66 0.38 0.43
N PHE A 30 -5.94 1.12 -0.64
CA PHE A 30 -5.85 0.59 -2.00
C PHE A 30 -5.77 1.71 -3.02
N THR A 31 -5.32 1.37 -4.22
CA THR A 31 -5.37 2.24 -5.38
C THR A 31 -6.20 1.63 -6.49
N THR A 32 -6.61 2.47 -7.44
CA THR A 32 -7.35 2.05 -8.63
C THR A 32 -6.50 2.18 -9.89
N ASN A 33 -6.97 1.61 -11.01
CA ASN A 33 -6.39 1.83 -12.34
C ASN A 33 -6.54 3.28 -12.86
N GLU A 34 -7.27 4.14 -12.15
CA GLU A 34 -7.25 5.60 -12.34
C GLU A 34 -6.14 6.28 -11.53
N ALA A 35 -5.28 5.50 -10.89
CA ALA A 35 -4.16 5.95 -10.08
C ALA A 35 -4.55 6.87 -8.91
N LYS A 36 -5.77 6.71 -8.40
CA LYS A 36 -6.26 7.34 -7.16
C LYS A 36 -5.98 6.46 -5.95
N PHE A 37 -5.61 7.06 -4.82
CA PHE A 37 -5.33 6.38 -3.55
C PHE A 37 -6.47 6.58 -2.56
N PHE A 38 -7.00 5.47 -2.03
CA PHE A 38 -8.17 5.46 -1.15
C PHE A 38 -7.90 4.73 0.17
N SER A 39 -8.71 5.03 1.17
CA SER A 39 -8.82 4.28 2.41
C SER A 39 -10.28 3.90 2.71
N ILE A 40 -10.49 2.77 3.37
CA ILE A 40 -11.75 2.37 3.99
C ILE A 40 -11.48 2.20 5.48
N GLN A 41 -12.24 2.93 6.29
CA GLN A 41 -12.16 2.89 7.74
C GLN A 41 -13.46 2.32 8.29
N ASN A 42 -13.38 1.41 9.26
CA ASN A 42 -14.55 0.79 9.89
C ASN A 42 -15.57 0.20 8.88
N LEU A 43 -15.09 -0.35 7.76
CA LEU A 43 -15.91 -0.93 6.68
C LEU A 43 -16.96 0.04 6.08
N LYS A 44 -16.69 1.35 6.15
CA LYS A 44 -17.52 2.40 5.53
C LYS A 44 -17.13 2.67 4.08
N MET A 45 -17.69 3.74 3.50
CA MET A 45 -17.37 4.19 2.14
C MET A 45 -15.89 4.54 1.97
N PRO A 46 -15.30 4.30 0.78
CA PRO A 46 -13.95 4.75 0.45
C PRO A 46 -13.79 6.26 0.59
N ILE A 47 -12.67 6.68 1.18
CA ILE A 47 -12.24 8.06 1.34
C ILE A 47 -11.01 8.26 0.47
N LEU A 48 -11.03 9.26 -0.42
CA LEU A 48 -9.87 9.65 -1.21
C LEU A 48 -8.80 10.20 -0.26
N VAL A 49 -7.61 9.59 -0.28
CA VAL A 49 -6.47 9.96 0.58
C VAL A 49 -5.60 11.00 -0.11
N ASP A 50 -5.44 10.87 -1.43
CA ASP A 50 -4.70 11.82 -2.26
C ASP A 50 -5.52 12.15 -3.51
N GLU A 51 -5.68 13.45 -3.77
CA GLU A 51 -6.32 13.97 -4.98
C GLU A 51 -5.35 14.06 -6.16
N HIS A 52 -4.04 14.05 -5.89
CA HIS A 52 -3.04 13.97 -6.92
C HIS A 52 -3.00 12.55 -7.48
N GLN A 53 -3.21 12.46 -8.79
CA GLN A 53 -3.16 11.21 -9.50
C GLN A 53 -1.73 10.66 -9.41
N LEU A 54 -1.59 9.46 -8.84
CA LEU A 54 -0.33 8.74 -8.87
C LEU A 54 0.07 8.60 -10.33
N ASN A 55 1.33 8.86 -10.67
CA ASN A 55 1.81 8.76 -12.05
C ASN A 55 2.19 7.32 -12.43
N GLU A 56 1.61 6.33 -11.75
CA GLU A 56 1.90 4.90 -11.91
C GLU A 56 0.75 4.02 -11.42
N LEU A 57 0.64 2.82 -12.00
CA LEU A 57 -0.23 1.76 -11.48
C LEU A 57 0.48 1.04 -10.33
N ILE A 58 -0.24 0.83 -9.24
CA ILE A 58 0.30 0.16 -8.06
C ILE A 58 -0.20 -1.28 -8.01
N TYR A 59 0.75 -2.21 -7.95
CA TYR A 59 0.50 -3.65 -7.89
C TYR A 59 0.86 -4.27 -6.54
N ALA A 60 1.46 -3.52 -5.63
CA ALA A 60 1.89 -4.04 -4.34
C ALA A 60 1.91 -2.96 -3.26
N PHE A 61 1.57 -3.38 -2.05
CA PHE A 61 1.60 -2.59 -0.84
C PHE A 61 2.25 -3.40 0.29
N ALA A 62 2.88 -2.73 1.25
CA ALA A 62 3.30 -3.31 2.51
C ALA A 62 3.19 -2.29 3.64
N VAL A 63 2.98 -2.77 4.86
CA VAL A 63 2.90 -1.94 6.07
C VAL A 63 4.07 -2.29 6.97
N ASP A 64 4.81 -1.29 7.44
CA ASP A 64 5.88 -1.47 8.43
C ASP A 64 5.33 -1.44 9.86
N GLN A 65 6.21 -1.63 10.85
CA GLN A 65 5.81 -1.62 12.27
C GLN A 65 5.35 -0.25 12.79
N GLU A 66 5.57 0.84 12.03
CA GLU A 66 5.21 2.21 12.38
C GLU A 66 3.95 2.70 11.66
N ASN A 67 3.21 1.80 11.00
CA ASN A 67 2.06 2.14 10.15
C ASN A 67 2.41 3.04 8.96
N ASN A 68 3.63 2.95 8.43
CA ASN A 68 3.95 3.48 7.12
C ASN A 68 3.59 2.42 6.06
N ILE A 69 2.81 2.85 5.07
CA ILE A 69 2.35 2.06 3.94
C ILE A 69 3.25 2.37 2.75
N TYR A 70 4.00 1.38 2.30
CA TYR A 70 4.91 1.47 1.16
C TYR A 70 4.23 0.93 -0.09
N PHE A 71 4.26 1.71 -1.16
CA PHE A 71 3.66 1.34 -2.44
C PHE A 71 4.30 2.13 -3.58
N GLY A 72 4.62 1.47 -4.69
CA GLY A 72 5.24 2.18 -5.81
C GLY A 72 6.52 2.91 -5.40
N ASN A 73 6.61 4.21 -5.66
CA ASN A 73 7.65 5.11 -5.15
C ASN A 73 7.17 6.03 -4.01
N HIS A 74 6.16 5.60 -3.27
CA HIS A 74 5.44 6.39 -2.28
C HIS A 74 5.45 5.70 -0.92
N VAL A 75 5.38 6.52 0.14
CA VAL A 75 5.14 6.08 1.50
C VAL A 75 4.10 6.95 2.15
N TYR A 76 3.04 6.34 2.66
CA TYR A 76 1.98 7.02 3.39
C TYR A 76 1.98 6.62 4.85
N SER A 77 2.09 7.57 5.78
CA SER A 77 1.90 7.29 7.20
C SER A 77 0.42 7.30 7.54
N SER A 78 -0.15 6.16 7.91
CA SER A 78 -1.58 6.10 8.24
C SER A 78 -1.92 6.78 9.57
N ILE A 79 -0.95 6.90 10.47
CA ILE A 79 -1.06 7.64 11.73
C ILE A 79 -1.00 9.15 11.47
N LYS A 80 0.04 9.63 10.77
CA LYS A 80 0.25 11.07 10.54
C LYS A 80 -0.63 11.64 9.43
N LYS A 81 -1.23 10.77 8.60
CA LYS A 81 -1.99 11.13 7.39
C LYS A 81 -1.14 11.92 6.38
N GLU A 82 0.13 11.53 6.24
CA GLU A 82 1.10 12.20 5.37
C GLU A 82 1.58 11.28 4.25
N LEU A 83 1.55 11.77 3.01
CA LEU A 83 2.13 11.11 1.85
C LEU A 83 3.52 11.69 1.54
N ARG A 84 4.50 10.81 1.34
CA ARG A 84 5.85 11.15 0.92
C ARG A 84 6.17 10.46 -0.41
N ASN A 85 6.71 11.21 -1.35
CA ASN A 85 7.15 10.72 -2.66
C ASN A 85 8.66 10.46 -2.65
N HIS A 86 9.15 9.64 -3.59
CA HIS A 86 10.58 9.45 -3.87
C HIS A 86 11.39 8.83 -2.74
N VAL A 87 10.93 7.70 -2.21
CA VAL A 87 11.60 6.99 -1.10
C VAL A 87 12.80 6.14 -1.52
N GLY A 88 13.42 6.44 -2.65
CA GLY A 88 14.64 5.76 -3.12
C GLY A 88 14.44 4.33 -3.61
N LEU A 89 13.19 3.90 -3.85
CA LEU A 89 12.89 2.61 -4.48
C LEU A 89 13.16 2.72 -5.99
N LEU A 90 14.14 1.96 -6.47
CA LEU A 90 14.54 1.91 -7.88
C LEU A 90 13.42 1.27 -8.72
N ASP A 91 13.22 1.79 -9.94
CA ASP A 91 12.22 1.31 -10.94
C ASP A 91 10.76 1.51 -10.49
N LYS A 92 9.90 2.05 -11.36
CA LYS A 92 8.49 2.36 -11.04
C LYS A 92 7.58 1.13 -11.06
N THR A 93 8.02 0.03 -11.67
CA THR A 93 7.19 -1.17 -11.89
C THR A 93 7.41 -2.24 -10.82
N LYS A 94 6.96 -1.97 -9.58
CA LYS A 94 7.04 -2.93 -8.48
C LYS A 94 5.91 -3.95 -8.55
N LEU A 95 6.25 -5.23 -8.55
CA LEU A 95 5.27 -6.33 -8.59
C LEU A 95 4.94 -6.89 -7.20
N SER A 96 5.89 -6.82 -6.27
CA SER A 96 5.70 -7.24 -4.88
C SER A 96 6.56 -6.41 -3.95
N ILE A 97 6.07 -6.21 -2.72
CA ILE A 97 6.81 -5.62 -1.63
C ILE A 97 6.51 -6.40 -0.35
N ALA A 98 7.53 -6.59 0.48
CA ALA A 98 7.42 -7.21 1.79
C ALA A 98 8.33 -6.47 2.76
N ILE A 99 7.92 -6.44 4.03
CA ILE A 99 8.67 -5.78 5.10
C ILE A 99 8.89 -6.81 6.21
N ASP A 100 10.13 -6.97 6.64
CA ASP A 100 10.48 -7.87 7.75
C ASP A 100 10.31 -7.19 9.12
N THR A 101 10.49 -7.97 10.18
CA THR A 101 10.34 -7.49 11.57
C THR A 101 11.38 -6.46 12.00
N ASN A 102 12.44 -6.24 11.20
CA ASN A 102 13.44 -5.20 11.43
C ASN A 102 13.19 -3.95 10.57
N ASN A 103 12.01 -3.85 9.93
CA ASN A 103 11.63 -2.84 8.95
C ASN A 103 12.54 -2.82 7.70
N ASN A 104 13.24 -3.91 7.38
CA ASN A 104 13.89 -3.99 6.07
C ASN A 104 12.84 -4.24 4.99
N ILE A 105 13.05 -3.63 3.82
CA ILE A 105 12.11 -3.72 2.70
C ILE A 105 12.72 -4.59 1.60
N TYR A 106 11.94 -5.55 1.14
CA TYR A 106 12.25 -6.39 -0.01
C TYR A 106 11.20 -6.10 -1.07
N TYR A 107 11.63 -5.83 -2.30
CA TYR A 107 10.68 -5.58 -3.38
C TYR A 107 11.19 -6.15 -4.70
N SER A 108 10.27 -6.57 -5.55
CA SER A 108 10.60 -7.05 -6.89
C SER A 108 10.16 -6.06 -7.96
N THR A 109 10.93 -6.00 -9.05
CA THR A 109 10.60 -5.20 -10.23
C THR A 109 10.62 -6.06 -11.48
N VAL A 110 9.93 -5.60 -12.51
CA VAL A 110 9.86 -6.30 -13.80
C VAL A 110 11.26 -6.42 -14.43
N LEU A 111 12.12 -5.42 -14.26
CA LEU A 111 13.37 -5.30 -15.02
C LEU A 111 14.60 -5.90 -14.32
N VAL A 112 14.68 -5.84 -12.99
CA VAL A 112 15.95 -6.09 -12.27
C VAL A 112 15.85 -7.25 -11.27
N GLY A 113 14.66 -7.81 -11.06
CA GLY A 113 14.46 -8.90 -10.10
C GLY A 113 14.17 -8.35 -8.70
N MET A 114 14.95 -8.73 -7.69
CA MET A 114 14.68 -8.41 -6.28
C MET A 114 15.69 -7.40 -5.70
N TYR A 115 15.18 -6.38 -5.04
CA TYR A 115 15.95 -5.40 -4.28
C TYR A 115 15.74 -5.57 -2.77
N PHE A 116 16.75 -5.14 -2.03
CA PHE A 116 16.75 -5.10 -0.57
C PHE A 116 17.15 -3.70 -0.10
N LEU A 117 16.27 -3.07 0.67
CA LEU A 117 16.54 -1.80 1.35
C LEU A 117 16.67 -2.07 2.84
N LYS A 118 17.91 -2.04 3.33
CA LYS A 118 18.22 -2.23 4.74
C LYS A 118 17.75 -1.02 5.54
N ASN A 119 17.00 -1.27 6.61
CA ASN A 119 16.70 -0.23 7.58
C ASN A 119 17.98 0.17 8.31
N ARG A 120 18.27 1.47 8.35
CA ARG A 120 19.51 2.02 8.92
C ARG A 120 19.35 2.46 10.39
N THR A 121 18.16 2.38 10.97
CA THR A 121 17.97 2.64 12.40
C THR A 121 18.39 1.42 13.23
N LYS A 122 19.66 1.41 13.62
CA LYS A 122 20.20 0.78 14.84
C LYS A 122 21.26 1.69 15.42
#